data_AF-A0AA40DKY0-F1
#
_entry.id   AF-A0AA40DKY0-F1
#
_cell.length_a   1.000
_cell.length_b   1.000
_cell.length_c   1.000
_cell.angle_alpha   90.00
_cell.angle_beta   90.00
_cell.angle_gamma   90.00
#
_symmetry.space_group_name_H-M   'P 1'
#
loop_
_entity.id
_entity.type
_entity.pdbx_description
1 polymer ?
#
loop_
_entity_poly.entity_id
_entity_poly.type
_entity_poly.pdbx_seq_one_letter_code
_entity_poly.pdbx_strand_id
1 'polypeptide(L)'
;MASGISILVDPGRRDTANTNKDEDSIDIVAIHGIGAHPDGTWTGRGPAEEKVNWLTNSDMLPRAVPTARIMRFGYESSWFRSDKDEPKKKFVSDVAEMLLKQLELNRRDTIRPVIFIVHSYGGLVLM
;
A
#
# COMPACT_ATOMS: atom_id res chain seq x y z
N MET A 1 -0.93 -11.33 10.11
CA MET A 1 -0.85 -9.95 9.58
C MET A 1 -2.16 -9.62 8.87
N ALA A 2 -2.62 -8.37 8.90
CA ALA A 2 -3.80 -7.98 8.11
C ALA A 2 -3.43 -8.02 6.61
N SER A 3 -4.09 -8.91 5.88
CA SER A 3 -3.97 -9.01 4.42
C SER A 3 -4.98 -8.08 3.76
N GLY A 4 -4.66 -7.55 2.59
CA GLY A 4 -5.50 -6.63 1.82
C GLY A 4 -5.02 -5.19 1.83
N ILE A 5 -5.85 -4.29 1.30
CA ILE A 5 -5.55 -2.85 1.25
C ILE A 5 -5.90 -2.20 2.59
N SER A 6 -5.01 -1.33 3.07
CA SER A 6 -5.26 -0.42 4.19
C SER A 6 -5.05 1.01 3.71
N ILE A 7 -6.05 1.87 3.94
CA ILE A 7 -5.93 3.31 3.71
C ILE A 7 -5.14 3.92 4.87
N LEU A 8 -3.98 4.48 4.58
CA LEU A 8 -3.09 5.08 5.56
C LEU A 8 -3.30 6.59 5.69
N VAL A 9 -3.56 7.26 4.56
CA VAL A 9 -3.85 8.70 4.48
C VAL A 9 -5.00 8.91 3.49
N ASP A 10 -5.99 9.70 3.86
CA ASP A 10 -7.09 10.10 2.97
C ASP A 10 -7.36 11.62 3.09
N PRO A 11 -6.94 12.43 2.11
CA PRO A 11 -7.14 13.87 2.13
C PRO A 11 -8.60 14.26 1.83
N GLY A 12 -9.40 13.37 1.23
CA GLY A 12 -10.77 13.64 0.80
C GLY A 12 -11.82 13.55 1.91
N ARG A 13 -11.51 12.95 3.06
CA ARG A 13 -12.49 12.72 4.14
C ARG A 13 -12.91 13.98 4.91
N ARG A 14 -12.35 15.16 4.64
CA ARG A 14 -12.59 16.38 5.45
C ARG A 14 -13.58 17.41 4.91
N ASP A 15 -13.87 17.49 3.60
CA ASP A 15 -14.75 18.55 3.08
C ASP A 15 -15.69 18.03 1.99
N THR A 16 -16.97 17.85 2.32
CA THR A 16 -18.04 17.35 1.42
C THR A 16 -18.56 18.39 0.41
N ALA A 17 -17.85 19.50 0.17
CA ALA A 17 -18.41 20.66 -0.51
C ALA A 17 -17.69 21.10 -1.81
N ASN A 18 -16.65 20.41 -2.28
CA ASN A 18 -15.94 20.85 -3.50
C ASN A 18 -15.70 19.70 -4.49
N THR A 19 -16.55 19.65 -5.52
CA THR A 19 -16.58 18.62 -6.58
C THR A 19 -15.35 18.64 -7.50
N ASN A 20 -14.53 19.70 -7.47
CA ASN A 20 -13.33 19.81 -8.30
C ASN A 20 -12.07 19.14 -7.69
N LYS A 21 -12.11 18.62 -6.45
CA LYS A 21 -10.93 17.98 -5.83
C LYS A 21 -10.61 16.59 -6.39
N ASP A 22 -11.60 15.89 -6.94
CA ASP A 22 -11.38 14.52 -7.43
C ASP A 22 -10.61 14.46 -8.77
N GLU A 23 -10.65 15.53 -9.58
CA GLU A 23 -9.92 15.59 -10.85
C GLU A 23 -8.39 15.66 -10.65
N ASP A 24 -7.93 16.28 -9.55
CA ASP A 24 -6.50 16.42 -9.20
C ASP A 24 -6.02 15.43 -8.12
N SER A 25 -6.88 14.48 -7.72
CA SER A 25 -6.56 13.50 -6.67
C SER A 25 -5.92 12.24 -7.25
N ILE A 26 -4.93 11.69 -6.54
CA ILE A 26 -4.17 10.51 -6.95
C ILE A 26 -4.29 9.45 -5.86
N ASP A 27 -4.36 8.18 -6.22
CA ASP A 27 -4.13 7.10 -5.26
C ASP A 27 -2.70 6.58 -5.35
N ILE A 28 -2.06 6.38 -4.21
CA ILE A 28 -0.76 5.73 -4.12
C ILE A 28 -0.94 4.39 -3.42
N VAL A 29 -0.51 3.29 -4.04
CA VAL A 29 -0.59 1.95 -3.47
C VAL A 29 0.81 1.40 -3.26
N ALA A 30 1.18 1.22 -1.99
CA ALA A 30 2.46 0.65 -1.60
C ALA A 30 2.39 -0.88 -1.44
N ILE A 31 3.27 -1.63 -2.11
CA ILE A 31 3.31 -3.10 -2.12
C ILE A 31 4.68 -3.59 -1.63
N HIS A 32 4.67 -4.33 -0.52
CA HIS A 32 5.90 -4.86 0.10
C HIS A 32 6.42 -6.14 -0.59
N GLY A 33 7.66 -6.49 -0.27
CA GLY A 33 8.33 -7.68 -0.78
C GLY A 33 8.13 -8.94 0.08
N ILE A 34 8.69 -10.04 -0.41
CA ILE A 34 8.73 -11.35 0.25
C ILE A 34 9.46 -11.25 1.60
N GLY A 35 8.94 -11.91 2.64
CA GLY A 35 9.49 -11.88 4.00
C GLY A 35 9.43 -10.52 4.72
N ALA A 36 9.02 -9.44 4.07
CA ALA A 36 9.00 -8.12 4.67
C ALA A 36 7.69 -7.85 5.42
N HIS A 37 7.79 -7.16 6.57
CA HIS A 37 6.59 -6.67 7.26
C HIS A 37 5.99 -5.52 6.46
N PRO A 38 4.70 -5.53 6.20
CA PRO A 38 4.15 -4.62 5.23
C PRO A 38 4.09 -3.16 5.72
N ASP A 39 3.95 -2.92 7.04
CA ASP A 39 4.17 -1.57 7.61
C ASP A 39 5.64 -1.24 7.85
N GLY A 40 6.49 -2.26 8.03
CA GLY A 40 7.90 -2.08 8.38
C GLY A 40 8.76 -1.71 7.16
N THR A 41 8.35 -2.18 5.98
CA THR A 41 9.02 -1.96 4.68
C THR A 41 9.23 -0.48 4.39
N TRP A 42 8.31 0.36 4.86
CA TRP A 42 8.28 1.79 4.57
C TRP A 42 8.80 2.63 5.74
N THR A 43 9.56 2.02 6.64
CA THR A 43 10.16 2.73 7.78
C THR A 43 11.65 2.94 7.60
N GLY A 44 12.10 4.16 7.90
CA GLY A 44 13.51 4.55 7.93
C GLY A 44 13.84 5.27 9.23
N ARG A 45 15.08 5.76 9.33
CA ARG A 45 15.53 6.63 10.44
C ARG A 45 15.42 8.09 10.02
N GLY A 46 14.73 8.88 10.83
CA GLY A 46 14.60 10.32 10.66
C GLY A 46 15.82 11.10 11.16
N PRO A 47 15.80 12.44 11.06
CA PRO A 47 16.91 13.29 11.47
C PRO A 47 17.29 13.20 12.96
N ALA A 48 16.37 12.75 13.82
CA ALA A 48 16.61 12.53 15.24
C ALA A 48 16.78 11.04 15.58
N GLU A 49 17.14 10.21 14.58
CA GLU A 49 17.29 8.75 14.68
C GLU A 49 15.98 8.01 15.07
N GLU A 50 14.85 8.69 14.98
CA GLU A 50 13.54 8.14 15.26
C GLU A 50 13.06 7.26 14.10
N LYS A 51 12.28 6.22 14.42
CA LYS A 51 11.67 5.37 13.39
C LYS A 51 10.53 6.13 12.72
N VAL A 52 10.67 6.45 11.44
CA VAL A 52 9.68 7.19 10.66
C VAL A 52 9.09 6.30 9.58
N ASN A 53 7.76 6.20 9.50
CA ASN A 53 7.07 5.68 8.33
C ASN A 53 6.85 6.82 7.33
N TRP A 54 7.55 6.77 6.20
CA TRP A 54 7.54 7.88 5.24
C TRP A 54 6.27 7.94 4.40
N LEU A 55 5.44 6.89 4.39
CA LEU A 55 4.12 6.91 3.76
C LEU A 55 3.09 7.74 4.54
N THR A 56 3.25 7.86 5.86
CA THR A 56 2.26 8.51 6.74
C THR A 56 2.77 9.76 7.44
N ASN A 57 4.09 9.96 7.51
CA ASN A 57 4.67 11.15 8.12
C ASN A 57 4.25 12.41 7.34
N SER A 58 3.63 13.38 8.04
CA SER A 58 3.08 14.60 7.46
C SER A 58 4.11 15.50 6.76
N ASP A 59 5.39 15.30 7.01
CA ASP A 59 6.50 16.07 6.44
C ASP A 59 7.19 15.35 5.28
N MET A 60 6.71 14.15 4.90
CA MET A 60 7.27 13.32 3.83
C MET A 60 6.29 13.12 2.67
N LEU A 61 5.90 11.88 2.32
CA LEU A 61 5.06 11.62 1.15
C LEU A 61 3.73 12.41 1.17
N PRO A 62 2.98 12.49 2.28
CA PRO A 62 1.83 13.38 2.41
C PRO A 62 2.11 14.85 2.10
N ARG A 63 3.31 15.37 2.41
CA ARG A 63 3.70 16.76 2.06
C ARG A 63 4.05 16.89 0.58
N ALA A 64 4.71 15.88 0.02
CA ALA A 64 5.12 15.88 -1.38
C ALA A 64 3.91 15.77 -2.33
N VAL A 65 2.87 15.00 -1.94
CA VAL A 65 1.65 14.83 -2.73
C VAL A 65 0.41 15.01 -1.84
N PRO A 66 0.02 16.26 -1.51
CA PRO A 66 -1.04 16.54 -0.54
C PRO A 66 -2.43 16.04 -0.93
N THR A 67 -2.68 15.85 -2.23
CA THR A 67 -3.95 15.31 -2.77
C THR A 67 -3.97 13.79 -2.82
N ALA A 68 -2.87 13.11 -2.44
CA ALA A 68 -2.80 11.67 -2.55
C ALA A 68 -3.56 10.95 -1.43
N ARG A 69 -4.43 10.01 -1.81
CA ARG A 69 -4.88 8.96 -0.90
C ARG A 69 -3.84 7.84 -0.90
N ILE A 70 -3.19 7.65 0.25
CA ILE A 70 -2.06 6.72 0.38
C ILE A 70 -2.59 5.43 0.99
N MET A 71 -2.38 4.34 0.28
CA MET A 71 -2.80 2.99 0.61
C MET A 71 -1.61 2.05 0.65
N ARG A 72 -1.77 0.95 1.37
CA ARG A 72 -0.79 -0.12 1.43
C ARG A 72 -1.48 -1.46 1.25
N PHE A 73 -0.97 -2.26 0.35
CA PHE A 73 -1.41 -3.65 0.17
C PHE A 73 -0.51 -4.57 0.98
N GLY A 74 -1.11 -5.35 1.89
CA GLY A 74 -0.45 -6.43 2.63
C GLY A 74 -0.83 -7.80 2.15
N TYR A 75 0.13 -8.71 2.10
CA TYR A 75 -0.12 -10.13 1.90
C TYR A 75 0.80 -10.96 2.80
N GLU A 76 0.43 -12.22 3.04
CA GLU A 76 1.33 -13.14 3.73
C GLU A 76 2.55 -13.43 2.82
N SER A 77 3.68 -12.85 3.20
CA SER A 77 4.94 -12.90 2.46
C SER A 77 5.93 -13.89 3.07
N SER A 78 5.58 -14.56 4.17
CA SER A 78 6.42 -15.59 4.81
C SER A 78 6.32 -16.90 4.02
N TRP A 79 7.13 -17.04 2.98
CA TRP A 79 7.13 -18.22 2.13
C TRP A 79 7.87 -19.42 2.76
N PHE A 80 8.73 -19.16 3.74
CA PHE A 80 9.63 -20.14 4.35
C PHE A 80 9.24 -20.54 5.78
N ARG A 81 7.94 -20.62 6.10
CA ARG A 81 7.53 -20.99 7.46
C ARG A 81 7.69 -22.51 7.67
N SER A 82 8.84 -22.87 8.24
CA SER A 82 9.24 -24.08 8.97
C SER A 82 8.58 -25.43 8.63
N ASP A 83 9.43 -26.39 8.27
CA ASP A 83 9.45 -27.88 8.24
C ASP A 83 8.31 -28.74 8.82
N LYS A 84 7.23 -28.19 9.39
CA LYS A 84 6.12 -28.90 10.04
C LYS A 84 4.75 -28.59 9.46
N ASP A 85 4.61 -27.53 8.67
CA ASP A 85 3.39 -27.23 7.92
C ASP A 85 3.73 -27.38 6.43
N GLU A 86 2.91 -28.12 5.67
CA GLU A 86 3.08 -28.17 4.22
C GLU A 86 3.18 -26.73 3.67
N PRO A 87 4.21 -26.40 2.86
CA PRO A 87 4.31 -25.06 2.31
C PRO A 87 3.05 -24.78 1.52
N LYS A 88 2.20 -23.89 2.03
CA LYS A 88 1.09 -23.34 1.26
C LYS A 88 1.73 -22.61 0.08
N LYS A 89 1.80 -23.29 -1.07
CA LYS A 89 2.25 -22.72 -2.34
C LYS A 89 1.30 -21.58 -2.67
N LYS A 90 1.64 -20.37 -2.24
CA LYS A 90 0.99 -19.16 -2.71
C LYS A 90 1.71 -18.75 -3.97
N PHE A 91 1.02 -18.88 -5.09
CA PHE A 91 1.54 -18.41 -6.35
C PHE A 91 1.42 -16.88 -6.39
N VAL A 92 2.25 -16.25 -7.21
CA VAL A 92 2.14 -14.81 -7.48
C VAL A 92 0.74 -14.46 -7.95
N SER A 93 0.14 -15.32 -8.79
CA SER A 93 -1.21 -15.17 -9.30
C SER A 93 -2.26 -15.02 -8.20
N ASP A 94 -2.14 -15.79 -7.11
CA ASP A 94 -3.11 -15.72 -6.00
C ASP A 94 -3.03 -14.36 -5.29
N VAL A 95 -1.81 -13.84 -5.15
CA VAL A 95 -1.57 -12.54 -4.51
C VAL A 95 -1.99 -11.40 -5.45
N ALA A 96 -1.73 -11.52 -6.74
CA ALA A 96 -2.15 -10.56 -7.76
C ALA A 96 -3.68 -10.48 -7.88
N GLU A 97 -4.37 -11.62 -7.87
CA GLU A 97 -5.84 -11.67 -7.86
C GLU A 97 -6.41 -11.04 -6.59
N MET A 98 -5.77 -11.26 -5.43
CA MET A 98 -6.15 -10.60 -4.18
C MET A 98 -5.94 -9.08 -4.28
N LEU A 99 -4.82 -8.62 -4.84
CA LEU A 99 -4.58 -7.19 -5.08
C LEU A 99 -5.67 -6.58 -5.96
N LEU A 100 -6.00 -7.24 -7.08
CA LEU A 100 -7.03 -6.77 -8.01
C LEU A 100 -8.40 -6.64 -7.34
N LYS A 101 -8.85 -7.67 -6.61
CA LYS A 101 -10.12 -7.64 -5.86
C LYS A 101 -10.14 -6.52 -4.83
N GLN A 102 -9.03 -6.29 -4.13
CA GLN A 102 -8.93 -5.23 -3.14
C GLN A 102 -8.93 -3.84 -3.79
N LEU A 103 -8.27 -3.68 -4.94
CA LEU A 103 -8.31 -2.44 -5.71
C LEU A 103 -9.74 -2.16 -6.19
N GLU A 104 -10.44 -3.15 -6.73
CA GLU A 104 -11.83 -3.00 -7.17
C GLU A 104 -12.73 -2.54 -6.01
N LEU A 105 -12.57 -3.11 -4.82
CA LEU A 105 -13.35 -2.70 -3.64
C LEU A 105 -13.04 -1.28 -3.16
N ASN A 106 -11.77 -0.86 -3.18
CA ASN A 106 -11.34 0.44 -2.65
C ASN A 106 -11.39 1.58 -3.68
N ARG A 107 -11.54 1.24 -4.97
CA ARG A 107 -11.50 2.17 -6.11
C ARG A 107 -12.67 1.99 -7.08
N ARG A 108 -13.78 1.37 -6.66
CA ARG A 108 -14.94 1.08 -7.52
C ARG A 108 -15.49 2.33 -8.22
N ASP A 109 -15.62 3.42 -7.47
CA ASP A 109 -16.33 4.63 -7.90
C ASP A 109 -15.37 5.83 -8.05
N THR A 110 -14.11 5.57 -8.42
CA THR A 110 -13.11 6.62 -8.59
C THR A 110 -12.39 6.55 -9.93
N ILE A 111 -12.17 7.74 -10.52
CA ILE A 111 -11.36 7.92 -11.73
C ILE A 111 -9.93 8.39 -11.43
N ARG A 112 -9.58 8.53 -10.14
CA ARG A 112 -8.27 9.03 -9.70
C ARG A 112 -7.15 8.19 -10.32
N PRO A 113 -6.13 8.75 -10.98
CA PRO A 113 -4.98 7.97 -11.42
C PRO A 113 -4.34 7.23 -10.24
N VAL A 114 -3.69 6.10 -10.53
CA VAL A 114 -3.03 5.27 -9.52
C VAL A 114 -1.53 5.19 -9.77
N ILE A 115 -0.74 5.40 -8.71
CA ILE A 115 0.70 5.20 -8.69
C ILE A 115 1.00 4.02 -7.78
N PHE A 116 1.82 3.08 -8.25
CA PHE A 116 2.30 1.97 -7.44
C PHE A 116 3.73 2.23 -6.96
N ILE A 117 3.96 2.02 -5.68
CA ILE A 117 5.30 1.98 -5.09
C ILE A 117 5.55 0.54 -4.66
N VAL A 118 6.45 -0.13 -5.35
CA VAL A 118 6.71 -1.55 -5.14
C VAL A 118 8.12 -1.80 -4.63
N HIS A 119 8.26 -2.71 -3.68
CA HIS A 119 9.56 -3.13 -3.16
C HIS A 119 9.84 -4.60 -3.50
N SER A 120 10.96 -4.85 -4.18
CA SER A 120 11.46 -6.21 -4.47
C SER A 120 10.36 -7.11 -5.07
N TYR A 121 10.06 -8.25 -4.43
CA TYR A 121 9.02 -9.20 -4.86
C TYR A 121 7.63 -8.58 -5.07
N GLY A 122 7.33 -7.45 -4.42
CA GLY A 122 6.08 -6.72 -4.63
C GLY A 122 5.89 -6.25 -6.07
N GLY A 123 6.98 -6.08 -6.83
CA GLY A 123 6.90 -5.78 -8.27
C GLY A 123 6.38 -6.96 -9.09
N LEU A 124 6.67 -8.21 -8.69
CA LEU A 124 6.14 -9.39 -9.37
C LEU A 124 4.65 -9.58 -9.11
N VAL A 125 4.18 -9.20 -7.92
CA VAL A 125 2.73 -9.21 -7.59
C VAL A 125 1.95 -8.24 -8.46
N LEU A 126 2.58 -7.15 -8.92
CA LEU A 126 1.95 -6.14 -9.76
C LEU A 126 1.92 -6.50 -11.26
N MET A 127 2.85 -7.34 -11.73
CA MET A 127 3.10 -7.62 -13.16
C MET A 127 2.17 -8.67 -13.75
#